data_AF-A0A1G7PDU3-F1
#
_entry.id   AF-A0A1G7PDU3-F1
#
_cell.length_a   1.000
_cell.length_b   1.000
_cell.length_c   1.000
_cell.angle_alpha   90.00
_cell.angle_beta   90.00
_cell.angle_gamma   90.00
#
_symmetry.space_group_name_H-M   'P 1'
#
loop_
_entity.id
_entity.type
_entity.pdbx_description
1 polymer ?
#
loop_
_entity_poly.entity_id
_entity_poly.type
_entity_poly.pdbx_seq_one_letter_code
_entity_poly.pdbx_strand_id
1 'polypeptide(L)'
;MPDTATVKRALSRLAAQSADAPAVDGGWFGGDDYRTVVTAADDAVESLAAAVDFLDNDGLDRLDAAIEAADDAGDYAAARRGRRARETLADFRRAVRSDQFHHGRGTTLGGGAQGDENDTGDTYG
;
A
#
# COMPACT_ATOMS: atom_id res chain seq x y z
N MET A 1 11.99 18.32 -39.74
CA MET A 1 12.48 18.14 -38.36
C MET A 1 12.51 19.51 -37.69
N PRO A 2 11.97 19.68 -36.48
CA PRO A 2 12.02 20.98 -35.81
C PRO A 2 13.46 21.37 -35.53
N ASP A 3 13.80 22.64 -35.79
CA ASP A 3 15.13 23.18 -35.51
C ASP A 3 15.40 23.27 -33.99
N THR A 4 16.67 23.16 -33.61
CA THR A 4 17.12 23.12 -32.22
C THR A 4 16.69 24.38 -31.44
N ALA A 5 16.62 25.54 -32.11
CA ALA A 5 16.14 26.77 -31.47
C ALA A 5 14.66 26.69 -31.08
N THR A 6 13.85 26.00 -31.88
CA THR A 6 12.42 25.78 -31.63
C THR A 6 12.22 24.84 -30.44
N VAL A 7 13.03 23.78 -30.34
CA VAL A 7 13.00 22.85 -29.20
C VAL A 7 13.42 23.55 -27.91
N LYS A 8 14.50 24.35 -27.95
CA LYS A 8 14.95 25.12 -26.78
C LYS A 8 13.89 26.12 -26.32
N ARG A 9 13.24 26.85 -27.23
CA ARG A 9 12.14 27.76 -26.88
C ARG A 9 10.93 27.03 -26.30
N ALA A 10 10.57 25.87 -26.86
CA ALA A 10 9.48 25.07 -26.33
C ALA A 10 9.79 24.56 -24.92
N LEU A 11 11.02 24.09 -24.67
CA LEU A 11 11.47 23.65 -23.36
C LEU A 11 11.56 24.80 -22.36
N SER A 12 12.10 25.95 -22.74
CA SER A 12 12.14 27.14 -21.87
C SER A 12 10.74 27.64 -21.54
N ARG A 13 9.80 27.58 -22.49
CA ARG A 13 8.40 27.93 -22.26
C ARG A 13 7.73 26.94 -21.31
N LEU A 14 7.98 25.65 -21.48
CA LEU A 14 7.44 24.61 -20.61
C LEU A 14 7.97 24.76 -19.18
N ALA A 15 9.28 25.00 -19.02
CA ALA A 15 9.90 25.23 -17.71
C ALA A 15 9.35 26.48 -17.02
N ALA A 16 9.11 27.58 -17.76
CA ALA A 16 8.48 28.77 -17.21
C ALA A 16 7.01 28.52 -16.82
N GLN A 17 6.28 27.72 -17.61
CA GLN A 17 4.88 27.36 -17.34
C GLN A 17 4.73 26.40 -16.15
N SER A 18 5.75 25.58 -15.86
CA SER A 18 5.85 24.78 -14.64
C SER A 18 6.22 25.61 -13.40
N ALA A 19 6.93 26.73 -13.58
CA ALA A 19 7.28 27.64 -12.48
C ALA A 19 6.12 28.59 -12.09
N ASP A 20 5.22 28.88 -13.04
CA ASP A 20 4.01 29.71 -12.84
C ASP A 20 2.76 28.89 -12.49
N ALA A 21 2.88 27.57 -12.36
CA ALA A 21 1.79 26.77 -11.82
C ALA A 21 1.54 27.26 -10.39
N PRO A 22 0.33 27.79 -10.08
CA PRO A 22 0.03 28.14 -8.70
C PRO A 22 0.28 26.89 -7.87
N ALA A 23 1.03 27.04 -6.77
CA ALA A 23 1.09 26.03 -5.74
C ALA A 23 -0.36 25.66 -5.45
N VAL A 24 -0.79 24.51 -5.96
CA VAL A 24 -2.14 24.00 -5.74
C VAL A 24 -2.20 23.75 -4.25
N ASP A 25 -2.81 24.70 -3.56
CA ASP A 25 -3.15 24.60 -2.16
C ASP A 25 -3.96 23.31 -1.96
N GLY A 26 -3.32 22.33 -1.31
CA GLY A 26 -4.00 21.29 -0.55
C GLY A 26 -4.99 20.36 -1.26
N GLY A 27 -4.76 19.99 -2.52
CA GLY A 27 -5.61 18.99 -3.19
C GLY A 27 -5.35 17.55 -2.73
N TRP A 28 -5.90 17.14 -1.57
CA TRP A 28 -5.98 15.79 -0.94
C TRP A 28 -4.69 14.95 -0.81
N PHE A 29 -3.80 14.94 -1.82
CA PHE A 29 -2.48 14.29 -1.81
C PHE A 29 -1.45 15.25 -2.41
N GLY A 30 -0.91 16.18 -1.61
CA GLY A 30 0.19 17.05 -2.03
C GLY A 30 1.44 16.24 -2.39
N GLY A 31 2.35 16.77 -3.19
CA GLY A 31 3.56 16.03 -3.62
C GLY A 31 4.47 15.51 -2.48
N ASP A 32 4.32 16.08 -1.28
CA ASP A 32 4.96 15.61 -0.04
C ASP A 32 4.29 14.35 0.54
N ASP A 33 3.01 14.13 0.21
CA ASP A 33 2.21 12.99 0.65
C ASP A 33 2.70 11.69 -0.02
N TYR A 34 2.96 11.71 -1.33
CA TYR A 34 3.49 10.52 -2.02
C TYR A 34 4.87 10.09 -1.52
N ARG A 35 5.77 11.05 -1.24
CA ARG A 35 7.07 10.71 -0.64
C ARG A 35 6.91 10.15 0.76
N THR A 36 6.01 10.71 1.56
CA THR A 36 5.69 10.21 2.91
C THR A 36 5.11 8.80 2.85
N VAL A 37 4.19 8.53 1.92
CA VAL A 37 3.63 7.19 1.70
C VAL A 37 4.70 6.19 1.26
N VAL A 38 5.59 6.59 0.34
CA VAL A 38 6.71 5.72 -0.10
C VAL A 38 7.65 5.43 1.06
N THR A 39 8.04 6.43 1.86
CA THR A 39 8.87 6.21 3.06
C THR A 39 8.18 5.27 4.05
N ALA A 40 6.89 5.48 4.33
CA ALA A 40 6.14 4.61 5.24
C ALA A 40 6.02 3.17 4.69
N ALA A 41 5.92 3.01 3.37
CA ALA A 41 5.92 1.69 2.74
C ALA A 41 7.29 1.01 2.86
N ASP A 42 8.38 1.74 2.63
CA ASP A 42 9.74 1.22 2.81
C ASP A 42 10.00 0.81 4.26
N ASP A 43 9.61 1.64 5.24
CA ASP A 43 9.69 1.33 6.68
C ASP A 43 8.87 0.07 7.02
N ALA A 44 7.72 -0.11 6.38
CA ALA A 44 6.89 -1.30 6.55
C ALA A 44 7.54 -2.56 5.96
N VAL A 45 8.21 -2.45 4.80
CA VAL A 45 8.98 -3.55 4.20
C VAL A 45 10.16 -3.94 5.08
N GLU A 46 10.91 -2.98 5.62
CA GLU A 46 11.99 -3.23 6.56
C GLU A 46 11.47 -3.90 7.84
N SER A 47 10.35 -3.41 8.38
CA SER A 47 9.68 -4.00 9.54
C SER A 47 9.25 -5.44 9.29
N LEU A 48 8.75 -5.74 8.09
CA LEU A 48 8.38 -7.09 7.70
C LEU A 48 9.62 -8.00 7.59
N ALA A 49 10.71 -7.53 6.99
CA ALA A 49 11.96 -8.28 6.92
C ALA A 49 12.48 -8.62 8.33
N ALA A 50 12.51 -7.65 9.24
CA ALA A 50 12.88 -7.87 10.63
C ALA A 50 11.96 -8.88 11.34
N ALA A 51 10.66 -8.85 11.04
CA ALA A 51 9.70 -9.81 11.60
C ALA A 51 9.94 -11.24 11.07
N VAL A 52 10.29 -11.40 9.79
CA VAL A 52 10.66 -12.70 9.21
C VAL A 52 11.94 -13.21 9.85
N ASP A 53 12.98 -12.38 9.92
CA ASP A 53 14.24 -12.74 10.57
C ASP A 53 14.04 -13.15 12.03
N PHE A 54 13.17 -12.46 12.76
CA PHE A 54 12.81 -12.83 14.13
C PHE A 54 12.21 -14.24 14.19
N LEU A 55 11.30 -14.58 13.27
CA LEU A 55 10.68 -15.90 13.22
C LEU A 55 11.67 -17.01 12.82
N ASP A 56 12.53 -16.73 11.83
CA ASP A 56 13.54 -17.68 11.34
C ASP A 56 14.62 -18.00 12.38
N ASN A 57 14.86 -17.07 13.32
CA ASN A 57 15.83 -17.23 14.39
C ASN A 57 15.19 -17.71 15.72
N ASP A 58 14.16 -18.57 15.68
CA ASP A 58 13.49 -19.11 16.87
C ASP A 58 12.97 -18.02 17.84
N GLY A 59 12.60 -16.85 17.31
CA GLY A 59 12.26 -15.68 18.12
C GLY A 59 11.09 -15.92 19.07
N LEU A 60 10.18 -16.84 18.75
CA LEU A 60 9.04 -17.18 19.61
C LEU A 60 9.42 -17.97 20.85
N ASP A 61 10.39 -18.86 20.72
CA ASP A 61 10.86 -19.65 21.85
C ASP A 61 11.70 -18.74 22.75
N ARG A 62 12.48 -17.82 22.15
CA ARG A 62 13.20 -16.78 22.91
C ARG A 62 12.24 -15.80 23.60
N LEU A 63 11.13 -15.44 22.96
CA LEU A 63 10.11 -14.58 23.57
C LEU A 63 9.46 -15.27 24.78
N ASP A 64 9.16 -16.57 24.69
CA ASP A 64 8.63 -17.33 25.82
C ASP A 64 9.64 -17.42 26.96
N ALA A 65 10.89 -17.78 26.65
CA ALA A 65 11.96 -17.82 27.64
C ALA A 65 12.16 -16.44 28.32
N ALA A 66 12.04 -15.35 27.57
CA ALA A 66 12.13 -13.99 28.13
C ALA A 66 10.94 -13.63 29.04
N ILE A 67 9.73 -14.11 28.72
CA ILE A 67 8.55 -13.94 29.57
C ILE A 67 8.72 -14.71 30.87
N GLU A 68 9.15 -15.98 30.79
CA GLU A 68 9.41 -16.83 31.96
C GLU A 68 10.50 -16.22 32.84
N ALA A 69 11.63 -15.80 32.25
CA ALA A 69 12.71 -15.15 32.99
C ALA A 69 12.26 -13.85 33.68
N ALA A 70 11.36 -13.07 33.04
CA ALA A 70 10.80 -11.87 33.64
C ALA A 70 9.85 -12.18 34.81
N ASP A 71 9.00 -13.22 34.69
CA ASP A 71 8.15 -13.66 35.81
C ASP A 71 9.01 -14.19 36.98
N ASP A 72 10.05 -14.98 36.70
CA ASP A 72 10.98 -15.51 37.71
C ASP A 72 11.76 -14.40 38.42
N ALA A 73 12.12 -13.34 37.68
CA ALA A 73 12.76 -12.15 38.23
C ALA A 73 11.79 -11.22 38.98
N GLY A 74 10.48 -11.49 38.96
CA GLY A 74 9.44 -10.65 39.55
C GLY A 74 9.13 -9.38 38.75
N ASP A 75 9.63 -9.26 37.52
CA ASP A 75 9.26 -8.18 36.59
C ASP A 75 7.95 -8.52 35.86
N TYR A 76 6.86 -8.46 36.61
CA TYR A 76 5.52 -8.75 36.09
C TYR A 76 5.07 -7.76 35.00
N ALA A 77 5.67 -6.56 34.92
CA ALA A 77 5.35 -5.58 33.90
C ALA A 77 5.93 -6.00 32.54
N ALA A 78 7.20 -6.42 32.52
CA ALA A 78 7.84 -6.98 31.34
C ALA A 78 7.15 -8.28 30.89
N ALA A 79 6.89 -9.20 31.82
CA ALA A 79 6.21 -10.45 31.50
C ALA A 79 4.80 -10.23 30.93
N ARG A 80 4.04 -9.27 31.48
CA ARG A 80 2.73 -8.88 30.92
C ARG A 80 2.84 -8.27 29.53
N ARG A 81 3.87 -7.45 29.27
CA ARG A 81 4.11 -6.89 27.93
C ARG A 81 4.44 -8.01 26.94
N GLY A 82 5.30 -8.95 27.30
CA GLY A 82 5.64 -10.09 26.46
C GLY A 82 4.42 -10.98 26.16
N ARG A 83 3.59 -11.28 27.16
CA ARG A 83 2.32 -12.00 26.96
C ARG A 83 1.40 -11.32 25.96
N ARG A 84 1.21 -10.00 26.08
CA ARG A 84 0.42 -9.22 25.11
C ARG A 84 1.00 -9.28 23.70
N ALA A 85 2.32 -9.17 23.56
CA ALA A 85 2.97 -9.29 22.26
C ALA A 85 2.72 -10.68 21.63
N ARG A 86 2.79 -11.74 22.44
CA ARG A 86 2.51 -13.11 22.00
C ARG A 86 1.04 -13.30 21.57
N GLU A 87 0.10 -12.73 22.31
CA GLU A 87 -1.33 -12.74 21.98
C GLU A 87 -1.60 -12.03 20.66
N THR A 88 -1.07 -10.81 20.47
CA THR A 88 -1.20 -10.06 19.21
C THR A 88 -0.68 -10.86 18.02
N LEU A 89 0.47 -11.53 18.17
CA LEU A 89 1.02 -12.36 17.10
C LEU A 89 0.14 -13.59 16.80
N ALA A 90 -0.41 -14.23 17.83
CA ALA A 90 -1.32 -15.35 17.67
C ALA A 90 -2.60 -14.94 16.92
N ASP A 91 -3.15 -13.77 17.25
CA ASP A 91 -4.31 -13.20 16.57
C ASP A 91 -3.99 -12.84 15.12
N PHE A 92 -2.83 -12.24 14.85
CA PHE A 92 -2.38 -11.97 13.49
C PHE A 92 -2.27 -13.25 12.66
N ARG A 93 -1.65 -14.30 13.21
CA ARG A 93 -1.57 -15.61 12.55
C ARG A 93 -2.93 -16.24 12.32
N ARG A 94 -3.87 -16.07 13.24
CA ARG A 94 -5.25 -16.51 13.07
C ARG A 94 -5.91 -15.74 11.92
N ALA A 95 -5.77 -14.42 11.88
CA ALA A 95 -6.34 -13.55 10.85
C ALA A 95 -5.82 -13.94 9.45
N VAL A 96 -4.51 -14.10 9.29
CA VAL A 96 -3.88 -14.53 8.03
C VAL A 96 -4.38 -15.91 7.58
N ARG A 97 -4.53 -16.85 8.53
CA ARG A 97 -5.12 -18.18 8.23
C ARG A 97 -6.62 -18.12 7.97
N SER A 98 -7.36 -17.15 8.48
CA SER A 98 -8.80 -17.06 8.20
C SER A 98 -9.10 -16.43 6.84
N ASP A 99 -8.19 -15.62 6.30
CA ASP A 99 -8.38 -14.90 5.02
C ASP A 99 -8.08 -15.76 3.78
N GLN A 100 -7.88 -17.07 3.97
CA GLN A 100 -7.32 -17.91 2.92
C GLN A 100 -8.26 -18.24 1.76
N PHE A 101 -9.57 -17.95 1.80
CA PHE A 101 -10.44 -18.04 0.60
C PHE A 101 -11.70 -17.17 0.68
N HIS A 102 -11.61 -15.93 0.20
CA HIS A 102 -12.73 -15.32 -0.54
C HIS A 102 -12.33 -15.31 -2.01
N HIS A 103 -12.57 -16.45 -2.68
CA HIS A 103 -12.43 -16.55 -4.13
C HIS A 103 -13.11 -15.35 -4.77
N GLY A 104 -12.31 -14.51 -5.41
CA GLY A 104 -12.78 -13.27 -5.99
C GLY A 104 -13.99 -13.51 -6.88
N ARG A 105 -15.10 -12.80 -6.60
CA ARG A 105 -15.93 -12.35 -7.70
C ARG A 105 -15.09 -11.35 -8.48
N GLY A 106 -14.41 -11.85 -9.51
CA GLY A 106 -13.80 -11.01 -10.51
C GLY A 106 -14.84 -9.99 -10.95
N THR A 107 -14.51 -8.71 -10.80
CA THR A 107 -15.22 -7.65 -11.49
C THR A 107 -14.91 -7.86 -12.97
N THR A 108 -15.78 -8.57 -13.67
CA THR A 108 -15.82 -8.54 -15.13
C THR A 108 -16.04 -7.09 -15.53
N LEU A 109 -14.97 -6.40 -15.92
CA LEU A 109 -15.07 -5.17 -16.67
C LEU A 109 -15.79 -5.53 -17.97
N GLY A 110 -17.06 -5.13 -18.08
CA GLY A 110 -17.89 -5.38 -19.26
C GLY A 110 -17.27 -4.72 -20.48
N GLY A 111 -16.44 -5.48 -21.20
CA GLY A 111 -15.97 -5.17 -22.54
C GLY A 111 -17.14 -5.29 -23.51
N GLY A 112 -17.37 -4.23 -24.28
CA GLY A 112 -18.54 -4.08 -25.12
C GLY A 112 -18.68 -5.09 -26.25
N ALA A 113 -19.94 -5.34 -26.59
CA ALA A 113 -20.43 -5.61 -27.93
C ALA A 113 -21.56 -4.57 -28.12
N GLN A 114 -21.47 -3.56 -28.99
CA GLN A 114 -21.46 -3.63 -30.46
C GLN A 114 -22.53 -4.57 -31.02
N GLY A 115 -23.74 -4.02 -31.14
CA GLY A 115 -24.81 -4.42 -32.06
C GLY A 115 -25.61 -3.14 -32.31
N ASP A 116 -25.35 -2.40 -33.39
CA ASP A 116 -26.04 -2.51 -34.68
C ASP A 116 -27.57 -2.47 -34.55
N GLU A 117 -28.12 -1.26 -34.43
CA GLU A 117 -29.47 -0.94 -34.91
C GLU A 117 -29.38 0.31 -35.77
N ASN A 118 -28.93 0.11 -37.02
CA ASN A 118 -29.36 0.95 -38.14
C ASN A 118 -30.79 0.52 -38.49
N ASP A 119 -31.80 1.09 -37.82
CA ASP A 119 -33.19 1.01 -38.27
C ASP A 119 -33.50 2.20 -39.20
N THR A 120 -33.08 2.04 -40.45
CA THR A 120 -33.59 2.78 -41.59
C THR A 120 -34.70 1.95 -42.22
N GLY A 121 -35.96 2.37 -42.08
CA GLY A 121 -37.05 1.78 -42.87
C GLY A 121 -38.46 2.18 -42.45
N ASP A 122 -39.02 3.16 -43.16
CA ASP A 122 -40.43 3.47 -43.38
C ASP A 122 -41.50 2.48 -42.85
N THR A 123 -42.57 3.00 -42.25
CA THR A 123 -43.94 2.68 -42.69
C THR A 123 -45.00 3.65 -42.12
N TYR A 124 -45.93 4.01 -43.00
CA TYR A 124 -47.09 4.87 -42.82
C TYR A 124 -48.14 4.31 -41.83
N GLY A 125 -48.83 5.23 -41.14
CA GLY A 125 -50.07 4.98 -40.39
C GLY A 125 -50.68 6.28 -39.87
#